data_AF-A0A7S0XD53-F1
#
_entry.id   AF-A0A7S0XD53-F1
#
_cell.length_a   1.000
_cell.length_b   1.000
_cell.length_c   1.000
_cell.angle_alpha   90.00
_cell.angle_beta   90.00
_cell.angle_gamma   90.00
#
_symmetry.space_group_name_H-M   'P 1'
#
loop_
_entity.id
_entity.type
_entity.pdbx_description
1 polymer ?
#
loop_
_entity_poly.entity_id
_entity_poly.type
_entity_poly.pdbx_seq_one_letter_code
_entity_poly.pdbx_strand_id
1 'polypeptide(L)'
;NEARNYVRNADITTEQKNQLIRLLNAGEIIPNAIFNSTNEELIEAINISETSGKLMDGIPFLQQNYTLSPPSVPCENEHAPCRRIVSAFPLLPSVSEDVLNFESRIWRDVLDANGRKFLPYSSEDDIVDIIRNFIKDVLLALKISMTLSAEVTINRIRPDLCVLIMGKYLVGVVEVKKPGNDVLLESTVLGELMDQMLLVEGFYGMGPVIGILTTGEEWLVSWFPADSDALAHVDTTDASFTTPTKQKFSSTSTETKGHSPPGGTLSQQLGTIHSIDEEMDVSLEVNDLLTKQMDRSLIVTRVMNIHAEPIYVLQHLCGAFQLMSKAHSHHTANLPKCLLKFHKGIYAVTFHPVSYEADHLNVDYDKYPNKNVKTLVALEDLGRGSTGKAWLCVTVTQPRSASCVLKFDNKHSQSEKLVKEKEMWHLLYPEFSTMVKIEHWSGADALVMPHFSTVLDSERELYKDELKEVLMSRFKKKGKVHRDVRWRNIGKYRHISGVAALVVYDLHDVVDYVEEDHHEWIEKAMQS
;
A
#
# COMPACT_ATOMS: atom_id res chain seq x y z
N ASN A 1 -32.26 13.10 27.49
CA ASN A 1 -33.01 13.05 28.76
C ASN A 1 -34.43 12.57 28.58
N GLU A 2 -35.19 13.15 27.64
CA GLU A 2 -36.56 12.69 27.32
C GLU A 2 -36.61 11.21 26.91
N ALA A 3 -35.70 10.75 26.04
CA ALA A 3 -35.64 9.33 25.65
C ALA A 3 -35.38 8.39 26.85
N ARG A 4 -34.57 8.81 27.84
CA ARG A 4 -34.35 8.02 29.07
C ARG A 4 -35.62 7.95 29.93
N ASN A 5 -36.38 9.04 29.99
CA ASN A 5 -37.66 9.06 30.71
C ASN A 5 -38.71 8.20 30.00
N TYR A 6 -38.72 8.21 28.66
CA TYR A 6 -39.58 7.32 27.87
C TYR A 6 -39.26 5.85 28.14
N VAL A 7 -37.97 5.44 28.07
CA VAL A 7 -37.54 4.07 28.39
C VAL A 7 -37.91 3.67 29.83
N ARG A 8 -37.75 4.56 30.81
CA ARG A 8 -38.14 4.29 32.21
C ARG A 8 -39.63 4.00 32.37
N ASN A 9 -40.46 4.63 31.55
CA ASN A 9 -41.92 4.50 31.59
C ASN A 9 -42.47 3.43 30.64
N ALA A 10 -41.63 2.84 29.76
CA ALA A 10 -42.03 1.74 28.88
C ALA A 10 -42.48 0.51 29.69
N ASP A 11 -43.42 -0.27 29.16
CA ASP A 11 -43.94 -1.48 29.80
C ASP A 11 -43.07 -2.70 29.43
N ILE A 12 -41.83 -2.65 29.91
CA ILE A 12 -40.77 -3.66 29.71
C ILE A 12 -40.06 -3.92 31.05
N THR A 13 -39.26 -4.99 31.14
CA THR A 13 -38.61 -5.37 32.42
C THR A 13 -37.58 -4.32 32.86
N THR A 14 -37.30 -4.25 34.17
CA THR A 14 -36.28 -3.34 34.71
C THR A 14 -34.89 -3.58 34.10
N GLU A 15 -34.55 -4.84 33.82
CA GLU A 15 -33.32 -5.25 33.11
C GLU A 15 -33.24 -4.59 31.72
N GLN A 16 -34.31 -4.76 30.93
CA GLN A 16 -34.46 -4.18 29.58
C GLN A 16 -34.37 -2.66 29.59
N LYS A 17 -34.97 -1.99 30.58
CA LYS A 17 -34.87 -0.52 30.75
C LYS A 17 -33.43 -0.08 30.99
N ASN A 18 -32.72 -0.77 31.87
CA ASN A 18 -31.32 -0.44 32.18
C ASN A 18 -30.42 -0.61 30.96
N GLN A 19 -30.69 -1.62 30.13
CA GLN A 19 -29.95 -1.89 28.91
C GLN A 19 -30.19 -0.85 27.81
N LEU A 20 -31.45 -0.48 27.53
CA LEU A 20 -31.76 0.61 26.60
C LEU A 20 -31.11 1.93 27.01
N ILE A 21 -31.04 2.19 28.32
CA ILE A 21 -30.33 3.37 28.83
C ILE A 21 -28.82 3.28 28.58
N ARG A 22 -28.20 2.09 28.69
CA ARG A 22 -26.78 1.89 28.33
C ARG A 22 -26.54 2.14 26.84
N LEU A 23 -27.35 1.57 25.96
CA LEU A 23 -27.25 1.74 24.50
C LEU A 23 -27.43 3.21 24.09
N LEU A 24 -28.41 3.91 24.68
CA LEU A 24 -28.61 5.35 24.52
C LEU A 24 -27.38 6.17 24.94
N ASN A 25 -26.70 5.76 26.02
CA ASN A 25 -25.52 6.47 26.52
C ASN A 25 -24.27 6.18 25.68
N ALA A 26 -24.18 4.98 25.11
CA ALA A 26 -23.13 4.60 24.17
C ALA A 26 -23.31 5.21 22.78
N GLY A 27 -24.47 5.83 22.50
CA GLY A 27 -24.80 6.42 21.20
C GLY A 27 -25.21 5.38 20.15
N GLU A 28 -25.52 4.15 20.57
CA GLU A 28 -25.85 3.03 19.69
C GLU A 28 -27.32 3.03 19.24
N ILE A 29 -28.17 3.81 19.91
CA ILE A 29 -29.57 4.04 19.51
C ILE A 29 -29.83 5.54 19.42
N ILE A 30 -30.35 5.99 18.27
CA ILE A 30 -30.75 7.38 18.06
C ILE A 30 -32.01 7.66 18.91
N PRO A 31 -32.02 8.72 19.75
CA PRO A 31 -33.16 9.04 20.62
C PRO A 31 -34.53 9.07 19.91
N ASN A 32 -34.57 9.52 18.65
CA ASN A 32 -35.80 9.59 17.85
C ASN A 32 -36.36 8.23 17.45
N ALA A 33 -35.53 7.19 17.34
CA ALA A 33 -36.02 5.84 17.05
C ALA A 33 -36.88 5.31 18.21
N ILE A 34 -36.45 5.57 19.45
CA ILE A 34 -37.12 5.08 20.67
C ILE A 34 -38.53 5.64 20.84
N PHE A 35 -38.75 6.90 20.48
CA PHE A 35 -40.07 7.53 20.63
C PHE A 35 -41.11 7.00 19.63
N ASN A 36 -40.65 6.44 18.52
CA ASN A 36 -41.51 5.93 17.46
C ASN A 36 -41.68 4.41 17.51
N SER A 37 -40.98 3.74 18.44
CA SER A 37 -40.96 2.28 18.51
C SER A 37 -41.99 1.71 19.48
N THR A 38 -42.53 0.55 19.13
CA THR A 38 -43.37 -0.25 20.03
C THR A 38 -42.52 -0.94 21.11
N ASN A 39 -43.14 -1.40 22.21
CA ASN A 39 -42.41 -2.17 23.22
C ASN A 39 -41.81 -3.46 22.64
N GLU A 40 -42.45 -4.08 21.66
CA GLU A 40 -41.93 -5.26 20.95
C GLU A 40 -40.68 -4.93 20.15
N GLU A 41 -40.67 -3.82 19.40
CA GLU A 41 -39.48 -3.33 18.68
C GLU A 41 -38.34 -2.91 19.62
N LEU A 42 -38.66 -2.36 20.80
CA LEU A 42 -37.68 -2.04 21.82
C LEU A 42 -37.06 -3.30 22.44
N ILE A 43 -37.88 -4.32 22.70
CA ILE A 43 -37.42 -5.63 23.19
C ILE A 43 -36.59 -6.32 22.10
N GLU A 44 -36.98 -6.22 20.83
CA GLU A 44 -36.20 -6.73 19.70
C GLU A 44 -34.85 -6.00 19.60
N ALA A 45 -34.81 -4.67 19.72
CA ALA A 45 -33.57 -3.89 19.76
C ALA A 45 -32.66 -4.26 20.95
N ILE A 46 -33.25 -4.59 22.10
CA ILE A 46 -32.53 -5.10 23.28
C ILE A 46 -31.97 -6.49 23.01
N ASN A 47 -32.77 -7.40 22.45
CA ASN A 47 -32.34 -8.76 22.13
C ASN A 47 -31.28 -8.78 21.02
N ILE A 48 -31.35 -7.84 20.06
CA ILE A 48 -30.31 -7.60 19.06
C ILE A 48 -29.02 -7.13 19.74
N SER A 49 -29.13 -6.29 20.79
CA SER A 49 -28.01 -5.85 21.62
C SER A 49 -27.43 -6.94 22.52
N GLU A 50 -28.22 -7.91 23.02
CA GLU A 50 -27.73 -9.03 23.84
C GLU A 50 -26.99 -10.09 23.02
N THR A 51 -27.09 -10.04 21.69
CA THR A 51 -26.44 -10.99 20.79
C THR A 51 -25.19 -10.41 20.13
N SER A 52 -24.51 -9.42 20.75
CA SER A 52 -23.22 -8.94 20.25
C SER A 52 -22.23 -10.12 20.25
N GLY A 53 -21.91 -10.62 19.06
CA GLY A 53 -20.92 -11.68 18.93
C GLY A 53 -19.55 -11.15 19.33
N LYS A 54 -18.78 -12.01 19.98
CA LYS A 54 -17.43 -11.73 20.47
C LYS A 54 -16.40 -12.23 19.45
N LEU A 55 -15.15 -11.80 19.60
CA LEU A 55 -14.07 -12.32 18.76
C LEU A 55 -13.92 -13.86 18.87
N MET A 56 -14.17 -14.43 20.05
CA MET A 56 -14.14 -15.88 20.25
C MET A 56 -15.22 -16.64 19.47
N ASP A 57 -16.26 -15.95 18.99
CA ASP A 57 -17.33 -16.53 18.16
C ASP A 57 -16.94 -16.55 16.67
N GLY A 58 -15.82 -15.93 16.30
CA GLY A 58 -15.35 -15.81 14.92
C GLY A 58 -16.11 -14.74 14.14
N ILE A 59 -16.50 -15.06 12.90
CA ILE A 59 -17.36 -14.22 12.07
C ILE A 59 -18.72 -14.91 11.83
N PRO A 60 -19.81 -14.16 11.57
CA PRO A 60 -21.03 -14.75 11.03
C PRO A 60 -20.79 -15.47 9.70
N PHE A 61 -21.63 -16.44 9.36
CA PHE A 61 -21.53 -17.15 8.07
C PHE A 61 -21.63 -16.18 6.89
N LEU A 62 -20.80 -16.39 5.86
CA LEU A 62 -20.87 -15.57 4.66
C LEU A 62 -21.97 -16.11 3.73
N GLN A 63 -22.80 -15.21 3.19
CA GLN A 63 -23.85 -15.58 2.25
C GLN A 63 -23.69 -14.84 0.93
N GLN A 64 -23.47 -15.59 -0.15
CA GLN A 64 -23.35 -15.01 -1.48
C GLN A 64 -24.69 -14.48 -1.97
N ASN A 65 -24.72 -13.21 -2.36
CA ASN A 65 -25.88 -12.49 -2.87
C ASN A 65 -25.68 -12.14 -4.35
N TYR A 66 -26.74 -12.36 -5.15
CA TYR A 66 -26.97 -11.88 -6.53
C TYR A 66 -25.96 -12.24 -7.64
N THR A 67 -24.71 -12.58 -7.31
CA THR A 67 -23.64 -12.77 -8.29
C THR A 67 -23.00 -14.14 -8.09
N LEU A 68 -22.91 -14.93 -9.16
CA LEU A 68 -22.32 -16.28 -9.17
C LEU A 68 -20.88 -16.28 -9.71
N SER A 69 -20.20 -15.13 -9.72
CA SER A 69 -18.81 -15.09 -10.17
C SER A 69 -17.96 -15.97 -9.26
N PRO A 70 -17.10 -16.83 -9.82
CA PRO A 70 -16.17 -17.62 -9.02
C PRO A 70 -15.14 -16.72 -8.31
N PRO A 71 -14.41 -17.27 -7.32
CA PRO A 71 -13.23 -16.62 -6.75
C PRO A 71 -12.20 -16.26 -7.82
N SER A 72 -11.50 -15.14 -7.63
CA SER A 72 -10.41 -14.76 -8.51
C SER A 72 -9.17 -15.60 -8.20
N VAL A 73 -8.86 -16.57 -9.07
CA VAL A 73 -7.65 -17.40 -8.98
C VAL A 73 -6.69 -16.93 -10.08
N PRO A 74 -5.51 -16.38 -9.73
CA PRO A 74 -4.56 -15.95 -10.74
C PRO A 74 -4.03 -17.09 -11.58
N CYS A 75 -3.74 -16.81 -12.84
CA CYS A 75 -3.02 -17.75 -13.71
C CYS A 75 -1.50 -17.64 -13.52
N GLU A 76 -0.75 -18.64 -13.98
CA GLU A 76 0.73 -18.66 -13.89
C GLU A 76 1.41 -17.47 -14.58
N ASN A 77 0.74 -16.85 -15.56
CA ASN A 77 1.24 -15.67 -16.25
C ASN A 77 1.07 -14.38 -15.42
N GLU A 78 0.14 -14.38 -14.48
CA GLU A 78 -0.09 -13.26 -13.56
C GLU A 78 0.80 -13.41 -12.31
N HIS A 79 0.79 -14.60 -11.71
CA HIS A 79 1.58 -14.93 -10.53
C HIS A 79 2.21 -16.31 -10.66
N ALA A 80 3.54 -16.38 -10.56
CA ALA A 80 4.25 -17.66 -10.59
C ALA A 80 3.88 -18.51 -9.36
N PRO A 81 3.70 -19.83 -9.54
CA PRO A 81 3.27 -20.71 -8.45
C PRO A 81 4.28 -20.70 -7.29
N CYS A 82 3.77 -20.86 -6.06
CA CYS A 82 4.56 -20.92 -4.84
C CYS A 82 4.41 -22.28 -4.16
N ARG A 83 5.54 -22.87 -3.76
CA ARG A 83 5.58 -24.14 -3.04
C ARG A 83 5.17 -23.92 -1.58
N ARG A 84 4.14 -24.66 -1.17
CA ARG A 84 3.66 -24.71 0.20
C ARG A 84 4.49 -25.64 1.08
N ILE A 85 4.93 -25.16 2.24
CA ILE A 85 5.56 -25.98 3.29
C ILE A 85 4.69 -25.86 4.55
N VAL A 86 3.92 -26.90 4.88
CA VAL A 86 3.03 -26.84 6.05
C VAL A 86 3.83 -27.03 7.34
N SER A 87 3.70 -26.12 8.29
CA SER A 87 4.35 -26.18 9.61
C SER A 87 3.44 -25.61 10.70
N ALA A 88 3.78 -25.87 11.97
CA ALA A 88 3.16 -25.21 13.10
C ALA A 88 3.60 -23.75 13.17
N PHE A 89 2.69 -22.86 13.56
CA PHE A 89 3.03 -21.45 13.71
C PHE A 89 3.94 -21.25 14.92
N PRO A 90 5.07 -20.52 14.81
CA PRO A 90 6.07 -20.41 15.88
C PRO A 90 5.52 -19.78 17.16
N LEU A 91 4.52 -18.90 17.03
CA LEU A 91 3.92 -18.18 18.15
C LEU A 91 2.42 -18.44 18.24
N LEU A 92 2.02 -19.30 19.17
CA LEU A 92 0.62 -19.54 19.55
C LEU A 92 0.36 -18.99 20.95
N PRO A 93 0.06 -17.69 21.10
CA PRO A 93 -0.17 -17.10 22.41
C PRO A 93 -1.47 -17.66 23.01
N SER A 94 -1.52 -17.81 24.33
CA SER A 94 -2.81 -17.89 24.99
C SER A 94 -3.53 -16.55 24.82
N VAL A 95 -4.71 -16.57 24.22
CA VAL A 95 -5.52 -15.36 24.03
C VAL A 95 -6.16 -15.02 25.38
N SER A 96 -5.99 -13.78 25.83
CA SER A 96 -6.55 -13.33 27.11
C SER A 96 -8.07 -13.33 27.06
N GLU A 97 -8.70 -13.46 28.22
CA GLU A 97 -10.16 -13.42 28.35
C GLU A 97 -10.74 -12.08 27.86
N ASP A 98 -10.01 -10.98 28.02
CA ASP A 98 -10.37 -9.66 27.47
C ASP A 98 -10.45 -9.67 25.94
N VAL A 99 -9.51 -10.34 25.26
CA VAL A 99 -9.51 -10.44 23.79
C VAL A 99 -10.60 -11.40 23.32
N LEU A 100 -10.75 -12.55 23.98
CA LEU A 100 -11.81 -13.51 23.66
C LEU A 100 -13.19 -12.86 23.75
N ASN A 101 -13.44 -12.09 24.81
CA ASN A 101 -14.72 -11.45 25.08
C ASN A 101 -14.90 -10.07 24.43
N PHE A 102 -13.95 -9.61 23.60
CA PHE A 102 -14.08 -8.33 22.92
C PHE A 102 -15.24 -8.38 21.92
N GLU A 103 -16.16 -7.42 22.01
CA GLU A 103 -17.31 -7.32 21.11
C GLU A 103 -16.85 -6.99 19.69
N SER A 104 -17.22 -7.84 18.73
CA SER A 104 -16.87 -7.60 17.34
C SER A 104 -18.01 -6.95 16.57
N ARG A 105 -17.70 -5.87 15.86
CA ARG A 105 -18.66 -5.03 15.13
C ARG A 105 -19.31 -5.75 13.96
N ILE A 106 -18.68 -6.80 13.44
CA ILE A 106 -19.22 -7.58 12.31
C ILE A 106 -20.46 -8.40 12.67
N TRP A 107 -20.75 -8.57 13.97
CA TRP A 107 -21.94 -9.29 14.45
C TRP A 107 -23.18 -8.40 14.58
N ARG A 108 -23.09 -7.14 14.16
CA ARG A 108 -24.16 -6.14 14.25
C ARG A 108 -25.22 -6.28 13.16
N ASP A 109 -25.05 -7.19 12.20
CA ASP A 109 -25.88 -7.28 10.99
C ASP A 109 -26.68 -8.59 10.80
N VAL A 110 -27.75 -8.44 10.00
CA VAL A 110 -28.75 -9.33 9.38
C VAL A 110 -28.93 -10.76 9.91
N LEU A 111 -30.17 -11.06 10.32
CA LEU A 111 -30.67 -12.42 10.57
C LEU A 111 -31.30 -13.00 9.29
N ASP A 112 -31.06 -14.28 9.01
CA ASP A 112 -31.76 -15.03 7.96
C ASP A 112 -33.21 -15.34 8.38
N ALA A 113 -33.98 -15.95 7.47
CA ALA A 113 -35.35 -16.40 7.75
C ALA A 113 -35.46 -17.41 8.92
N ASN A 114 -34.35 -18.00 9.35
CA ASN A 114 -34.25 -18.93 10.48
C ASN A 114 -33.68 -18.26 11.74
N GLY A 115 -33.47 -16.95 11.74
CA GLY A 115 -32.88 -16.21 12.87
C GLY A 115 -31.37 -16.43 13.03
N ARG A 116 -30.67 -16.93 12.01
CA ARG A 116 -29.20 -17.10 12.01
C ARG A 116 -28.53 -15.83 11.50
N LYS A 117 -27.50 -15.36 12.18
CA LYS A 117 -26.70 -14.22 11.71
C LYS A 117 -25.85 -14.62 10.51
N PHE A 118 -25.84 -13.77 9.48
CA PHE A 118 -25.01 -13.96 8.30
C PHE A 118 -24.53 -12.61 7.77
N LEU A 119 -23.45 -12.63 6.99
CA LEU A 119 -22.92 -11.46 6.30
C LEU A 119 -23.07 -11.64 4.79
N PRO A 120 -23.90 -10.82 4.14
CA PRO A 120 -24.05 -10.90 2.69
C PRO A 120 -22.80 -10.40 1.98
N TYR A 121 -22.40 -11.06 0.89
CA TYR A 121 -21.35 -10.58 -0.01
C TYR A 121 -21.74 -10.82 -1.47
N SER A 122 -21.33 -9.96 -2.38
CA SER A 122 -21.47 -10.15 -3.84
C SER A 122 -20.08 -10.15 -4.51
N SER A 123 -19.16 -9.39 -3.96
CA SER A 123 -17.82 -9.15 -4.51
C SER A 123 -16.72 -9.58 -3.54
N GLU A 124 -15.49 -9.62 -4.06
CA GLU A 124 -14.28 -9.82 -3.25
C GLU A 124 -14.09 -8.60 -2.33
N ASP A 125 -14.37 -7.39 -2.85
CA ASP A 125 -14.36 -6.14 -2.10
C ASP A 125 -15.28 -6.16 -0.85
N ASP A 126 -16.48 -6.75 -0.96
CA ASP A 126 -17.39 -6.89 0.19
C ASP A 126 -16.75 -7.73 1.31
N ILE A 127 -16.05 -8.81 0.94
CA ILE A 127 -15.35 -9.68 1.89
C ILE A 127 -14.15 -8.93 2.47
N VAL A 128 -13.40 -8.19 1.66
CA VAL A 128 -12.30 -7.33 2.12
C VAL A 128 -12.80 -6.37 3.20
N ASP A 129 -13.97 -5.77 3.04
CA ASP A 129 -14.56 -4.87 4.03
C ASP A 129 -14.96 -5.59 5.33
N ILE A 130 -15.57 -6.77 5.23
CA ILE A 130 -15.88 -7.64 6.37
C ILE A 130 -14.59 -7.97 7.15
N ILE A 131 -13.58 -8.46 6.45
CA ILE A 131 -12.30 -8.89 7.03
C ILE A 131 -11.55 -7.72 7.64
N ARG A 132 -11.54 -6.56 6.97
CA ARG A 132 -10.95 -5.32 7.49
C ARG A 132 -11.56 -4.93 8.83
N ASN A 133 -12.88 -5.04 8.98
CA ASN A 133 -13.56 -4.71 10.24
C ASN A 133 -13.26 -5.72 11.34
N PHE A 134 -13.27 -7.02 11.02
CA PHE A 134 -12.89 -8.07 11.97
C PHE A 134 -11.44 -7.90 12.47
N ILE A 135 -10.49 -7.70 11.57
CA ILE A 135 -9.08 -7.49 11.93
C ILE A 135 -8.92 -6.21 12.77
N LYS A 136 -9.63 -5.13 12.45
CA LYS A 136 -9.61 -3.91 13.29
C LYS A 136 -10.06 -4.20 14.72
N ASP A 137 -11.06 -5.06 14.91
CA ASP A 137 -11.51 -5.47 16.26
C ASP A 137 -10.42 -6.28 16.97
N VAL A 138 -9.77 -7.22 16.29
CA VAL A 138 -8.63 -7.98 16.84
C VAL A 138 -7.50 -7.04 17.26
N LEU A 139 -7.12 -6.07 16.42
CA LEU A 139 -6.06 -5.10 16.73
C LEU A 139 -6.42 -4.20 17.92
N LEU A 140 -7.69 -3.76 18.00
CA LEU A 140 -8.20 -2.97 19.13
C LEU A 140 -8.18 -3.78 20.43
N ALA A 141 -8.61 -5.04 20.38
CA ALA A 141 -8.60 -5.96 21.52
C ALA A 141 -7.16 -6.19 22.04
N LEU A 142 -6.21 -6.35 21.12
CA LEU A 142 -4.78 -6.50 21.43
C LEU A 142 -4.11 -5.18 21.85
N LYS A 143 -4.78 -4.03 21.69
CA LYS A 143 -4.22 -2.69 21.91
C LYS A 143 -2.96 -2.44 21.07
N ILE A 144 -2.91 -3.00 19.85
CA ILE A 144 -1.81 -2.81 18.90
C ILE A 144 -2.13 -1.63 17.98
N SER A 145 -1.22 -0.66 17.91
CA SER A 145 -1.36 0.52 17.05
C SER A 145 -0.93 0.20 15.61
N MET A 146 -1.84 -0.41 14.85
CA MET A 146 -1.71 -0.71 13.43
C MET A 146 -2.87 -0.14 12.63
N THR A 147 -2.61 0.15 11.36
CA THR A 147 -3.64 0.57 10.41
C THR A 147 -3.65 -0.37 9.21
N LEU A 148 -4.84 -0.70 8.72
CA LEU A 148 -5.03 -1.44 7.48
C LEU A 148 -5.21 -0.45 6.32
N SER A 149 -4.51 -0.66 5.21
CA SER A 149 -4.62 0.17 4.01
C SER A 149 -4.78 -0.71 2.76
N ALA A 150 -5.73 -0.37 1.88
CA ALA A 150 -5.94 -1.09 0.61
C ALA A 150 -5.19 -0.44 -0.59
N GLU A 151 -4.32 0.54 -0.31
CA GLU A 151 -3.83 1.50 -1.33
C GLU A 151 -2.32 1.46 -1.60
N VAL A 152 -1.55 0.54 -1.00
CA VAL A 152 -0.13 0.40 -1.36
C VAL A 152 -0.02 -0.45 -2.62
N THR A 153 -0.29 0.18 -3.76
CA THR A 153 -0.22 -0.46 -5.08
C THR A 153 1.17 -0.28 -5.66
N ILE A 154 1.78 -1.38 -6.10
CA ILE A 154 2.97 -1.37 -6.94
C ILE A 154 2.63 -2.12 -8.22
N ASN A 155 2.16 -1.38 -9.23
CA ASN A 155 1.55 -1.94 -10.44
C ASN A 155 0.36 -2.88 -10.09
N ARG A 156 0.18 -4.01 -10.79
CA ARG A 156 -0.84 -5.05 -10.52
C ARG A 156 -0.64 -5.80 -9.20
N ILE A 157 0.50 -5.63 -8.51
CA ILE A 157 0.69 -6.18 -7.17
C ILE A 157 0.00 -5.22 -6.20
N ARG A 158 -1.21 -5.58 -5.84
CA ARG A 158 -2.06 -4.86 -4.89
C ARG A 158 -2.51 -5.84 -3.82
N PRO A 159 -1.88 -5.82 -2.63
CA PRO A 159 -2.46 -6.51 -1.49
C PRO A 159 -3.86 -5.97 -1.23
N ASP A 160 -4.81 -6.86 -0.97
CA ASP A 160 -6.17 -6.47 -0.61
C ASP A 160 -6.18 -5.63 0.68
N LEU A 161 -5.36 -6.03 1.65
CA LEU A 161 -5.06 -5.23 2.84
C LEU A 161 -3.56 -5.28 3.16
N CYS A 162 -2.94 -4.11 3.18
CA CYS A 162 -1.63 -3.89 3.77
C CYS A 162 -1.74 -3.63 5.27
N VAL A 163 -0.89 -4.28 6.07
CA VAL A 163 -0.78 -4.02 7.51
C VAL A 163 0.35 -3.03 7.76
N LEU A 164 0.00 -1.84 8.26
CA LEU A 164 0.94 -0.75 8.51
C LEU A 164 1.13 -0.54 10.02
N ILE A 165 2.39 -0.42 10.46
CA ILE A 165 2.75 0.00 11.83
C ILE A 165 3.15 1.47 11.87
N MET A 166 2.71 2.13 12.96
CA MET A 166 3.16 3.45 13.41
C MET A 166 3.42 4.42 12.25
N GLY A 167 2.36 4.67 11.49
CA GLY A 167 2.27 5.83 10.60
C GLY A 167 2.78 5.65 9.19
N LYS A 168 3.73 4.74 8.86
CA LYS A 168 4.23 4.57 7.46
C LYS A 168 4.87 3.22 7.07
N TYR A 169 5.09 2.28 7.98
CA TYR A 169 5.85 1.07 7.67
C TYR A 169 4.96 -0.12 7.32
N LEU A 170 5.16 -0.73 6.16
CA LEU A 170 4.51 -1.97 5.75
C LEU A 170 5.17 -3.15 6.46
N VAL A 171 4.41 -3.94 7.22
CA VAL A 171 4.95 -5.02 8.06
C VAL A 171 4.31 -6.39 7.83
N GLY A 172 3.29 -6.43 6.97
CA GLY A 172 2.58 -7.63 6.62
C GLY A 172 1.52 -7.33 5.57
N VAL A 173 0.99 -8.40 4.99
CA VAL A 173 -0.05 -8.35 3.96
C VAL A 173 -1.15 -9.35 4.28
N VAL A 174 -2.37 -9.00 3.91
CA VAL A 174 -3.53 -9.88 3.95
C VAL A 174 -4.12 -9.93 2.55
N GLU A 175 -4.18 -11.13 2.00
CA GLU A 175 -4.81 -11.45 0.73
C GLU A 175 -6.18 -12.09 0.99
N VAL A 176 -7.20 -11.61 0.30
CA VAL A 176 -8.60 -11.97 0.53
C VAL A 176 -9.20 -12.51 -0.77
N LYS A 177 -9.70 -13.74 -0.74
CA LYS A 177 -10.40 -14.36 -1.88
C LYS A 177 -11.87 -14.56 -1.58
N LYS A 178 -12.70 -14.75 -2.62
CA LYS A 178 -14.06 -15.26 -2.39
C LYS A 178 -14.05 -16.68 -1.81
N PRO A 179 -14.99 -17.04 -0.92
CA PRO A 179 -15.25 -18.42 -0.58
C PRO A 179 -15.44 -19.29 -1.83
N GLY A 180 -14.80 -20.45 -1.83
CA GLY A 180 -14.86 -21.42 -2.90
C GLY A 180 -14.02 -22.66 -2.56
N ASN A 181 -14.21 -23.73 -3.33
CA ASN A 181 -13.52 -25.00 -3.06
C ASN A 181 -12.01 -24.85 -3.24
N ASP A 182 -11.25 -25.13 -2.18
CA ASP A 182 -9.80 -25.24 -2.18
C ASP A 182 -9.04 -24.01 -2.72
N VAL A 183 -9.68 -22.83 -2.75
CA VAL A 183 -9.08 -21.60 -3.30
C VAL A 183 -7.79 -21.25 -2.58
N LEU A 184 -7.75 -21.42 -1.26
CA LEU A 184 -6.56 -21.14 -0.47
C LEU A 184 -5.47 -22.20 -0.65
N LEU A 185 -5.73 -23.32 -1.33
CA LEU A 185 -4.76 -24.37 -1.64
C LEU A 185 -4.05 -24.14 -2.97
N GLU A 186 -4.60 -23.31 -3.85
CA GLU A 186 -4.04 -23.00 -5.16
C GLU A 186 -2.65 -22.36 -5.08
N SER A 187 -1.70 -22.93 -5.82
CA SER A 187 -0.29 -22.51 -5.76
C SER A 187 -0.05 -21.10 -6.32
N THR A 188 -0.88 -20.64 -7.25
CA THR A 188 -0.80 -19.29 -7.83
C THR A 188 -1.38 -18.24 -6.90
N VAL A 189 -2.42 -18.56 -6.12
CA VAL A 189 -2.94 -17.71 -5.02
C VAL A 189 -1.87 -17.53 -3.93
N LEU A 190 -1.18 -18.61 -3.56
CA LEU A 190 -0.04 -18.50 -2.64
C LEU A 190 1.15 -17.74 -3.27
N GLY A 191 1.30 -17.82 -4.59
CA GLY A 191 2.26 -17.04 -5.38
C GLY A 191 1.99 -15.54 -5.34
N GLU A 192 0.73 -15.14 -5.47
CA GLU A 192 0.28 -13.76 -5.33
C GLU A 192 0.58 -13.21 -3.93
N LEU A 193 0.23 -13.95 -2.88
CA LEU A 193 0.60 -13.59 -1.51
C LEU A 193 2.13 -13.48 -1.34
N MET A 194 2.91 -14.39 -1.92
CA MET A 194 4.37 -14.32 -1.86
C MET A 194 4.91 -13.05 -2.53
N ASP A 195 4.40 -12.68 -3.71
CA ASP A 195 4.82 -11.47 -4.41
C ASP A 195 4.53 -10.21 -3.59
N GLN A 196 3.38 -10.19 -2.90
CA GLN A 196 3.04 -9.14 -1.95
C GLN A 196 3.96 -9.13 -0.72
N MET A 197 4.33 -10.29 -0.18
CA MET A 197 5.27 -10.39 0.95
C MET A 197 6.69 -9.95 0.55
N LEU A 198 7.15 -10.29 -0.65
CA LEU A 198 8.46 -9.88 -1.18
C LEU A 198 8.52 -8.36 -1.41
N LEU A 199 7.38 -7.73 -1.67
CA LEU A 199 7.25 -6.28 -1.67
C LEU A 199 7.59 -5.71 -0.28
N VAL A 200 7.10 -6.33 0.78
CA VAL A 200 7.39 -5.92 2.16
C VAL A 200 8.86 -6.17 2.51
N GLU A 201 9.37 -7.37 2.25
CA GLU A 201 10.74 -7.76 2.62
C GLU A 201 11.79 -7.07 1.75
N GLY A 202 11.67 -7.22 0.44
CA GLY A 202 12.56 -6.62 -0.52
C GLY A 202 12.41 -5.11 -0.47
N PHE A 203 11.29 -4.59 -0.94
CA PHE A 203 11.21 -3.17 -1.24
C PHE A 203 11.22 -2.26 0.02
N TYR A 204 10.51 -2.65 1.08
CA TYR A 204 10.46 -1.86 2.32
C TYR A 204 11.51 -2.25 3.35
N GLY A 205 12.35 -3.26 3.08
CA GLY A 205 13.42 -3.71 3.99
C GLY A 205 12.90 -4.25 5.32
N MET A 206 11.64 -4.71 5.35
CA MET A 206 10.99 -5.15 6.59
C MET A 206 10.98 -6.66 6.68
N GLY A 207 11.50 -7.20 7.78
CA GLY A 207 11.43 -8.63 8.08
C GLY A 207 11.48 -8.86 9.58
N PRO A 208 11.01 -10.00 10.10
CA PRO A 208 10.35 -11.08 9.37
C PRO A 208 8.95 -10.67 8.84
N VAL A 209 8.58 -11.16 7.66
CA VAL A 209 7.29 -10.81 7.02
C VAL A 209 6.26 -11.89 7.25
N ILE A 210 5.09 -11.48 7.72
CA ILE A 210 3.92 -12.34 7.85
C ILE A 210 2.91 -12.01 6.75
N GLY A 211 2.44 -13.05 6.06
CA GLY A 211 1.29 -13.00 5.17
C GLY A 211 0.09 -13.70 5.79
N ILE A 212 -1.11 -13.20 5.53
CA ILE A 212 -2.37 -13.86 5.89
C ILE A 212 -3.13 -14.05 4.59
N LEU A 213 -3.67 -15.24 4.38
CA LEU A 213 -4.53 -15.55 3.24
C LEU A 213 -5.87 -16.07 3.75
N THR A 214 -6.97 -15.49 3.27
CA THR A 214 -8.29 -15.81 3.79
C THR A 214 -9.41 -15.72 2.77
N THR A 215 -10.48 -16.50 2.97
CA THR A 215 -11.79 -16.33 2.31
C THR A 215 -12.85 -15.70 3.23
N GLY A 216 -12.43 -15.27 4.42
CA GLY A 216 -13.30 -15.01 5.56
C GLY A 216 -13.70 -16.26 6.34
N GLU A 217 -14.08 -17.33 5.66
CA GLU A 217 -14.41 -18.61 6.32
C GLU A 217 -13.17 -19.44 6.63
N GLU A 218 -12.21 -19.42 5.71
CA GLU A 218 -10.94 -20.13 5.82
C GLU A 218 -9.77 -19.17 5.99
N TRP A 219 -8.77 -19.58 6.77
CA TRP A 219 -7.61 -18.77 7.13
C TRP A 219 -6.34 -19.60 7.12
N LEU A 220 -5.24 -19.00 6.66
CA LEU A 220 -3.89 -19.48 6.90
C LEU A 220 -2.94 -18.31 7.14
N VAL A 221 -1.87 -18.59 7.88
CA VAL A 221 -0.77 -17.64 8.12
C VAL A 221 0.47 -18.18 7.43
N SER A 222 1.22 -17.30 6.77
CA SER A 222 2.43 -17.64 6.03
C SER A 222 3.63 -16.77 6.42
N TRP A 223 4.83 -17.31 6.26
CA TRP A 223 6.10 -16.60 6.46
C TRP A 223 7.19 -17.19 5.55
N PHE A 224 8.27 -16.44 5.34
CA PHE A 224 9.41 -16.94 4.57
C PHE A 224 10.17 -18.02 5.34
N PRO A 225 10.67 -19.08 4.68
CA PRO A 225 11.49 -20.09 5.35
C PRO A 225 12.69 -19.50 6.11
N ALA A 226 13.31 -18.46 5.54
CA ALA A 226 14.44 -17.75 6.14
C ALA A 226 14.11 -17.00 7.44
N ASP A 227 12.83 -16.73 7.70
CA ASP A 227 12.36 -15.99 8.88
C ASP A 227 12.06 -16.91 10.07
N SER A 228 12.09 -18.24 9.88
CA SER A 228 11.66 -19.21 10.90
C SER A 228 12.43 -19.06 12.22
N ASP A 229 13.75 -18.87 12.14
CA ASP A 229 14.59 -18.70 13.32
C ASP A 229 14.28 -17.38 14.03
N ALA A 230 14.09 -16.29 13.27
CA ALA A 230 13.74 -15.00 13.85
C ALA A 230 12.39 -15.06 14.59
N LEU A 231 11.40 -15.71 13.98
CA LEU A 231 10.05 -15.86 14.53
C LEU A 231 10.01 -16.77 15.77
N ALA A 232 10.86 -17.79 15.84
CA ALA A 232 10.92 -18.71 16.97
C ALA A 232 11.51 -18.08 18.26
N HIS A 233 12.29 -17.00 18.13
CA HIS A 233 12.98 -16.35 19.24
C HIS A 233 12.37 -14.98 19.62
N VAL A 234 11.17 -14.68 19.12
CA VAL A 234 10.49 -13.44 19.51
C VAL A 234 10.02 -13.55 20.95
N ASP A 235 10.77 -12.95 21.87
CA ASP A 235 10.41 -12.88 23.29
C ASP A 235 8.99 -12.33 23.44
N THR A 236 8.13 -13.10 24.10
CA THR A 236 6.73 -12.73 24.37
C THR A 236 6.58 -11.72 25.50
N THR A 237 7.68 -11.17 26.02
CA THR A 237 7.64 -10.22 27.12
C THR A 237 6.71 -9.05 26.77
N ASP A 238 5.82 -8.73 27.72
CA ASP A 238 4.80 -7.69 27.62
C ASP A 238 5.48 -6.36 27.29
N ALA A 239 5.60 -6.07 26.00
CA ALA A 239 5.98 -4.76 25.54
C ALA A 239 4.79 -3.85 25.87
N SER A 240 4.79 -3.26 27.07
CA SER A 240 3.98 -2.09 27.33
C SER A 240 4.45 -1.04 26.33
N PHE A 241 3.69 -0.87 25.25
CA PHE A 241 3.94 0.15 24.24
C PHE A 241 3.76 1.52 24.90
N THR A 242 4.82 2.02 25.52
CA THR A 242 4.92 3.45 25.82
C THR A 242 5.17 4.12 24.47
N THR A 243 4.13 4.77 23.95
CA THR A 243 4.27 5.60 22.76
C THR A 243 5.37 6.63 23.05
N PRO A 244 6.42 6.75 22.22
CA PRO A 244 7.38 7.82 22.38
C PRO A 244 6.62 9.14 22.31
N THR A 245 6.51 9.84 23.43
CA THR A 245 5.87 11.14 23.49
C THR A 245 6.63 12.03 22.53
N LYS A 246 5.97 12.43 21.44
CA LYS A 246 6.52 13.29 20.39
C LYS A 246 7.22 14.48 21.06
N GLN A 247 8.55 14.47 21.10
CA GLN A 247 9.29 15.67 21.47
C GLN A 247 8.86 16.74 20.46
N LYS A 248 8.19 17.78 20.96
CA LYS A 248 7.83 18.96 20.18
C LYS A 248 9.12 19.65 19.76
N PHE A 249 9.75 19.17 18.69
CA PHE A 249 10.59 20.02 17.88
C PHE A 249 9.65 21.01 17.20
N SER A 250 9.71 22.26 17.64
CA SER A 250 9.00 23.37 17.03
C SER A 250 9.68 23.73 15.71
N SER A 251 9.41 22.96 14.65
CA SER A 251 9.55 23.44 13.29
C SER A 251 8.15 23.43 12.66
N THR A 252 7.60 24.63 12.53
CA THR A 252 6.42 24.93 11.72
C THR A 252 6.75 24.67 10.26
N SER A 253 6.56 23.43 9.78
CA SER A 253 6.39 23.15 8.35
C SER A 253 4.99 22.55 8.16
N THR A 254 4.11 23.34 7.54
CA THR A 254 2.68 23.03 7.32
C THR A 254 2.42 22.16 6.08
N GLU A 255 3.43 21.49 5.53
CA GLU A 255 3.25 20.57 4.41
C GLU A 255 2.96 19.15 4.91
N THR A 256 1.71 18.87 5.28
CA THR A 256 1.22 17.50 5.44
C THR A 256 0.03 17.23 4.54
N LYS A 257 0.29 16.43 3.50
CA LYS A 257 -0.55 15.38 2.88
C LYS A 257 0.12 14.97 1.56
N GLY A 258 1.19 14.19 1.66
CA GLY A 258 1.88 13.58 0.53
C GLY A 258 2.38 12.20 0.95
N HIS A 259 2.11 11.19 0.11
CA HIS A 259 2.31 9.76 0.39
C HIS A 259 3.77 9.28 0.26
N SER A 260 4.75 10.19 0.24
CA SER A 260 6.16 9.81 0.22
C SER A 260 6.59 9.23 1.59
N PRO A 261 7.51 8.25 1.60
CA PRO A 261 8.14 7.77 2.83
C PRO A 261 8.69 8.95 3.65
N PRO A 262 8.65 8.88 4.98
CA PRO A 262 9.15 9.96 5.82
C PRO A 262 10.68 10.08 5.62
N GLY A 263 11.16 11.27 5.29
CA GLY A 263 12.60 11.53 5.08
C GLY A 263 13.05 11.61 3.61
N GLY A 264 12.18 11.31 2.64
CA GLY A 264 12.57 11.26 1.22
C GLY A 264 13.42 10.04 0.88
N THR A 265 13.49 9.67 -0.40
CA THR A 265 14.35 8.57 -0.86
C THR A 265 15.82 9.00 -0.92
N LEU A 266 16.76 8.06 -1.07
CA LEU A 266 18.19 8.38 -1.06
C LEU A 266 18.56 9.34 -2.22
N SER A 267 18.04 9.10 -3.43
CA SER A 267 18.21 10.02 -4.56
C SER A 267 17.68 11.43 -4.27
N GLN A 268 16.58 11.54 -3.51
CA GLN A 268 16.01 12.82 -3.08
C GLN A 268 16.86 13.53 -2.02
N GLN A 269 17.59 12.77 -1.20
CA GLN A 269 18.45 13.30 -0.14
C GLN A 269 19.84 13.73 -0.65
N LEU A 270 20.39 13.03 -1.64
CA LEU A 270 21.75 13.28 -2.13
C LEU A 270 21.85 14.58 -2.95
N GLY A 271 20.79 14.94 -3.69
CA GLY A 271 20.76 16.17 -4.50
C GLY A 271 21.93 16.31 -5.49
N THR A 272 22.60 15.23 -5.86
CA THR A 272 23.82 15.26 -6.69
C THR A 272 23.46 15.53 -8.14
N ILE A 273 24.04 16.56 -8.76
CA ILE A 273 23.72 16.96 -10.14
C ILE A 273 24.50 16.08 -11.15
N HIS A 274 23.76 15.37 -11.99
CA HIS A 274 24.25 14.55 -13.11
C HIS A 274 23.84 15.12 -14.46
N SER A 275 24.59 14.78 -15.51
CA SER A 275 24.28 15.09 -16.91
C SER A 275 23.10 14.25 -17.41
N ILE A 276 22.44 14.72 -18.47
CA ILE A 276 21.42 13.94 -19.16
C ILE A 276 21.84 13.87 -20.62
N ASP A 277 22.75 12.95 -20.90
CA ASP A 277 23.26 12.74 -22.24
C ASP A 277 22.49 11.60 -22.92
N GLU A 278 22.27 11.72 -24.24
CA GLU A 278 21.73 10.62 -25.07
C GLU A 278 22.75 9.47 -25.25
N GLU A 279 23.81 9.42 -24.44
CA GLU A 279 24.73 8.29 -24.43
C GLU A 279 23.96 7.03 -24.01
N MET A 280 23.47 6.34 -25.03
CA MET A 280 22.71 5.13 -24.89
C MET A 280 23.63 4.08 -24.30
N ASP A 281 23.13 3.40 -23.27
CA ASP A 281 23.84 2.28 -22.72
C ASP A 281 24.07 1.20 -23.80
N VAL A 282 25.34 0.78 -23.92
CA VAL A 282 25.76 -0.27 -24.84
C VAL A 282 25.45 -1.58 -24.13
N SER A 283 24.19 -2.00 -24.25
CA SER A 283 23.70 -3.20 -23.59
C SER A 283 24.45 -4.43 -24.10
N LEU A 284 25.46 -4.86 -23.37
CA LEU A 284 25.81 -6.27 -23.33
C LEU A 284 24.73 -6.91 -22.47
N GLU A 285 23.72 -7.51 -23.11
CA GLU A 285 22.75 -8.34 -22.40
C GLU A 285 23.58 -9.42 -21.68
N VAL A 286 23.78 -9.24 -20.37
CA VAL A 286 24.30 -10.31 -19.54
C VAL A 286 23.26 -11.40 -19.68
N ASN A 287 23.65 -12.52 -20.29
CA ASN A 287 22.78 -13.67 -20.44
C ASN A 287 22.15 -13.95 -19.07
N ASP A 288 20.83 -13.70 -18.95
CA ASP A 288 19.99 -13.88 -17.75
C ASP A 288 19.95 -15.38 -17.30
N LEU A 289 20.74 -16.23 -17.98
CA LEU A 289 20.94 -17.67 -17.76
C LEU A 289 21.58 -18.03 -16.41
N LEU A 290 22.10 -17.06 -15.64
CA LEU A 290 22.68 -17.30 -14.32
C LEU A 290 21.91 -16.63 -13.17
N THR A 291 20.79 -15.98 -13.46
CA THR A 291 19.95 -15.40 -12.41
C THR A 291 19.32 -16.56 -11.66
N LYS A 292 19.93 -16.92 -10.53
CA LYS A 292 19.50 -18.02 -9.67
C LYS A 292 18.00 -17.84 -9.42
N GLN A 293 17.19 -18.72 -10.01
CA GLN A 293 15.75 -18.68 -9.85
C GLN A 293 15.46 -18.66 -8.35
N MET A 294 14.77 -17.61 -7.92
CA MET A 294 14.40 -17.46 -6.51
C MET A 294 13.54 -18.66 -6.11
N ASP A 295 13.88 -19.32 -5.00
CA ASP A 295 13.07 -20.40 -4.46
C ASP A 295 11.73 -19.82 -4.00
N ARG A 296 10.66 -20.07 -4.77
CA ARG A 296 9.32 -19.63 -4.46
C ARG A 296 8.69 -20.60 -3.48
N SER A 297 9.03 -20.46 -2.20
CA SER A 297 8.40 -21.23 -1.14
C SER A 297 8.04 -20.41 0.08
N LEU A 298 6.87 -20.73 0.64
CA LEU A 298 6.37 -20.16 1.89
C LEU A 298 6.11 -21.29 2.87
N ILE A 299 6.46 -21.04 4.13
CA ILE A 299 5.96 -21.87 5.22
C ILE A 299 4.57 -21.35 5.57
N VAL A 300 3.62 -22.26 5.73
CA VAL A 300 2.23 -21.93 6.04
C VAL A 300 1.71 -22.78 7.18
N THR A 301 0.73 -22.27 7.89
CA THR A 301 -0.12 -23.10 8.75
C THR A 301 -1.03 -23.98 7.90
N ARG A 302 -1.65 -24.99 8.52
CA ARG A 302 -2.81 -25.64 7.88
C ARG A 302 -3.91 -24.60 7.63
N VAL A 303 -4.79 -24.90 6.67
CA VAL A 303 -6.03 -24.14 6.49
C VAL A 303 -6.92 -24.39 7.70
N MET A 304 -7.44 -23.32 8.29
CA MET A 304 -8.28 -23.32 9.47
C MET A 304 -9.64 -22.75 9.11
N ASN A 305 -10.72 -23.39 9.57
CA ASN A 305 -12.09 -22.90 9.33
C ASN A 305 -12.58 -22.15 10.57
N ILE A 306 -12.91 -20.86 10.42
CA ILE A 306 -13.28 -19.99 11.54
C ILE A 306 -14.57 -20.42 12.23
N HIS A 307 -15.47 -21.14 11.56
CA HIS A 307 -16.70 -21.63 12.17
C HIS A 307 -16.50 -22.95 12.93
N ALA A 308 -15.53 -23.77 12.51
CA ALA A 308 -15.19 -25.01 13.21
C ALA A 308 -14.29 -24.76 14.44
N GLU A 309 -13.39 -23.77 14.35
CA GLU A 309 -12.34 -23.53 15.34
C GLU A 309 -12.02 -22.04 15.54
N PRO A 310 -13.02 -21.21 15.91
CA PRO A 310 -12.87 -19.74 15.95
C PRO A 310 -11.75 -19.27 16.88
N ILE A 311 -11.63 -19.89 18.06
CA ILE A 311 -10.58 -19.57 19.04
C ILE A 311 -9.19 -19.86 18.47
N TYR A 312 -9.03 -20.95 17.70
CA TYR A 312 -7.75 -21.33 17.12
C TYR A 312 -7.34 -20.37 15.99
N VAL A 313 -8.30 -19.96 15.14
CA VAL A 313 -8.06 -18.90 14.14
C VAL A 313 -7.67 -17.60 14.84
N LEU A 314 -8.39 -17.20 15.88
CA LEU A 314 -8.09 -16.00 16.66
C LEU A 314 -6.68 -16.05 17.28
N GLN A 315 -6.27 -17.19 17.83
CA GLN A 315 -4.90 -17.40 18.35
C GLN A 315 -3.83 -17.12 17.30
N HIS A 316 -4.02 -17.63 16.07
CA HIS A 316 -3.09 -17.41 14.96
C HIS A 316 -3.05 -15.95 14.53
N LEU A 317 -4.20 -15.29 14.44
CA LEU A 317 -4.27 -13.87 14.10
C LEU A 317 -3.59 -13.02 15.18
N CYS A 318 -3.83 -13.32 16.46
CA CYS A 318 -3.15 -12.62 17.56
C CYS A 318 -1.63 -12.80 17.50
N GLY A 319 -1.15 -14.03 17.30
CA GLY A 319 0.29 -14.29 17.14
C GLY A 319 0.87 -13.57 15.91
N ALA A 320 0.18 -13.62 14.77
CA ALA A 320 0.58 -12.93 13.54
C ALA A 320 0.70 -11.42 13.74
N PHE A 321 -0.32 -10.76 14.31
CA PHE A 321 -0.26 -9.32 14.55
C PHE A 321 0.76 -8.94 15.62
N GLN A 322 0.96 -9.76 16.66
CA GLN A 322 2.04 -9.52 17.63
C GLN A 322 3.42 -9.61 16.97
N LEU A 323 3.64 -10.58 16.08
CA LEU A 323 4.89 -10.70 15.31
C LEU A 323 5.08 -9.54 14.35
N MET A 324 4.05 -9.20 13.56
CA MET A 324 4.07 -8.00 12.71
C MET A 324 4.42 -6.76 13.55
N SER A 325 3.85 -6.62 14.76
CA SER A 325 4.07 -5.48 15.67
C SER A 325 5.54 -5.27 16.05
N LYS A 326 6.32 -6.36 15.97
CA LYS A 326 7.75 -6.39 16.30
C LYS A 326 8.63 -6.43 15.05
N ALA A 327 8.08 -6.58 13.85
CA ALA A 327 8.88 -6.66 12.62
C ALA A 327 9.83 -5.46 12.46
N HIS A 328 9.40 -4.27 12.91
CA HIS A 328 10.26 -3.08 12.85
C HIS A 328 11.54 -3.19 13.70
N SER A 329 11.55 -3.99 14.78
CA SER A 329 12.75 -4.18 15.61
C SER A 329 13.76 -5.11 14.95
N HIS A 330 13.31 -5.86 13.95
CA HIS A 330 14.11 -6.73 13.10
C HIS A 330 14.42 -6.09 11.74
N HIS A 331 14.12 -4.80 11.55
CA HIS A 331 14.56 -4.04 10.40
C HIS A 331 16.09 -4.10 10.31
N THR A 332 16.60 -4.98 9.47
CA THR A 332 18.03 -5.02 9.17
C THR A 332 18.33 -3.86 8.25
N ALA A 333 19.23 -2.96 8.66
CA ALA A 333 19.74 -1.90 7.80
C ALA A 333 20.41 -2.44 6.50
N ASN A 334 20.69 -3.74 6.46
CA ASN A 334 21.01 -4.47 5.24
C ASN A 334 19.74 -4.61 4.38
N LEU A 335 19.52 -3.54 3.61
CA LEU A 335 18.61 -3.28 2.49
C LEU A 335 18.11 -4.49 1.65
N PRO A 336 17.02 -4.30 0.86
CA PRO A 336 16.32 -5.32 0.07
C PRO A 336 17.12 -6.56 -0.32
N LYS A 337 16.66 -7.76 0.08
CA LYS A 337 17.20 -9.00 -0.51
C LYS A 337 16.82 -9.16 -1.99
N CYS A 338 15.82 -8.42 -2.45
CA CYS A 338 15.43 -8.37 -3.84
C CYS A 338 14.79 -7.04 -4.22
N LEU A 339 14.96 -6.65 -5.48
CA LEU A 339 14.37 -5.46 -6.08
C LEU A 339 13.29 -5.85 -7.09
N LEU A 340 12.30 -5.00 -7.32
CA LEU A 340 11.27 -5.26 -8.33
C LEU A 340 11.88 -5.19 -9.74
N LYS A 341 11.60 -6.17 -10.58
CA LYS A 341 12.02 -6.23 -11.98
C LYS A 341 10.80 -6.09 -12.88
N PHE A 342 10.76 -4.98 -13.60
CA PHE A 342 9.77 -4.69 -14.64
C PHE A 342 10.21 -5.29 -15.97
N HIS A 343 9.25 -5.81 -16.74
CA HIS A 343 9.50 -6.49 -18.01
C HIS A 343 8.78 -5.77 -19.15
N LYS A 344 9.51 -5.46 -20.21
CA LYS A 344 8.96 -4.80 -21.39
C LYS A 344 8.13 -5.79 -22.20
N GLY A 345 6.89 -5.43 -22.50
CA GLY A 345 5.99 -6.22 -23.34
C GLY A 345 5.45 -7.52 -22.72
N ILE A 346 5.72 -7.78 -21.43
CA ILE A 346 5.26 -8.97 -20.71
C ILE A 346 4.34 -8.54 -19.57
N TYR A 347 3.35 -9.36 -19.24
CA TYR A 347 2.37 -9.13 -18.16
C TYR A 347 2.85 -9.59 -16.79
N ALA A 348 4.14 -9.45 -16.49
CA ALA A 348 4.72 -9.95 -15.24
C ALA A 348 5.60 -8.89 -14.57
N VAL A 349 5.56 -8.86 -13.24
CA VAL A 349 6.58 -8.25 -12.39
C VAL A 349 7.30 -9.40 -11.70
N THR A 350 8.63 -9.39 -11.72
CA THR A 350 9.42 -10.40 -10.99
C THR A 350 10.33 -9.72 -9.98
N PHE A 351 11.15 -10.50 -9.28
CA PHE A 351 12.11 -10.00 -8.32
C PHE A 351 13.54 -10.27 -8.81
N HIS A 352 14.41 -9.29 -8.65
CA HIS A 352 15.84 -9.36 -8.96
C HIS A 352 16.61 -9.61 -7.66
N PRO A 353 17.48 -10.63 -7.59
CA PRO A 353 18.09 -11.11 -6.33
C PRO A 353 19.25 -10.24 -5.81
N VAL A 354 19.30 -8.97 -6.18
CA VAL A 354 20.40 -8.05 -5.82
C VAL A 354 19.92 -7.04 -4.79
N SER A 355 20.84 -6.64 -3.92
CA SER A 355 20.59 -5.61 -2.93
C SER A 355 20.70 -4.21 -3.51
N TYR A 356 19.94 -3.29 -2.92
CA TYR A 356 20.00 -1.87 -3.24
C TYR A 356 21.45 -1.35 -3.25
N GLU A 357 22.26 -1.69 -2.25
CA GLU A 357 23.64 -1.20 -2.12
C GLU A 357 24.53 -1.66 -3.28
N ALA A 358 24.37 -2.91 -3.71
CA ALA A 358 25.16 -3.50 -4.78
C ALA A 358 24.86 -2.85 -6.13
N ASP A 359 23.59 -2.54 -6.42
CA ASP A 359 23.21 -1.89 -7.68
C ASP A 359 23.41 -0.36 -7.62
N HIS A 360 23.07 0.31 -6.51
CA HIS A 360 23.15 1.76 -6.37
C HIS A 360 24.57 2.30 -6.61
N LEU A 361 25.60 1.59 -6.16
CA LEU A 361 27.00 1.99 -6.38
C LEU A 361 27.44 1.90 -7.84
N ASN A 362 26.73 1.14 -8.68
CA ASN A 362 27.02 0.94 -10.09
C ASN A 362 26.14 1.78 -11.01
N VAL A 363 25.23 2.61 -10.46
CA VAL A 363 24.36 3.47 -11.26
C VAL A 363 25.16 4.64 -11.84
N ASP A 364 25.11 4.75 -13.16
CA ASP A 364 25.57 5.91 -13.90
C ASP A 364 24.36 6.79 -14.21
N TYR A 365 24.13 7.78 -13.35
CA TYR A 365 23.01 8.71 -13.52
C TYR A 365 23.14 9.57 -14.78
N ASP A 366 24.35 9.66 -15.36
CA ASP A 366 24.59 10.36 -16.63
C ASP A 366 24.08 9.56 -17.85
N LYS A 367 23.79 8.26 -17.68
CA LYS A 367 23.36 7.36 -18.76
C LYS A 367 21.87 7.10 -18.76
N TYR A 368 21.32 7.01 -19.98
CA TYR A 368 19.92 6.70 -20.22
C TYR A 368 19.72 5.29 -20.84
N PRO A 369 18.68 4.54 -20.43
CA PRO A 369 18.41 3.20 -20.96
C PRO A 369 18.21 3.17 -22.47
N ASN A 370 18.81 2.17 -23.11
CA ASN A 370 18.63 1.93 -24.55
C ASN A 370 17.18 1.56 -24.89
N LYS A 371 16.70 1.90 -26.09
CA LYS A 371 15.36 1.50 -26.59
C LYS A 371 15.12 -0.01 -26.58
N ASN A 372 16.19 -0.81 -26.67
CA ASN A 372 16.13 -2.27 -26.70
C ASN A 372 16.12 -2.91 -25.31
N VAL A 373 16.20 -2.14 -24.22
CA VAL A 373 16.16 -2.68 -22.86
C VAL A 373 14.84 -3.44 -22.66
N LYS A 374 14.95 -4.70 -22.26
CA LYS A 374 13.81 -5.59 -22.01
C LYS A 374 13.38 -5.60 -20.55
N THR A 375 14.28 -5.25 -19.63
CA THR A 375 14.04 -5.34 -18.20
C THR A 375 14.63 -4.16 -17.46
N LEU A 376 13.91 -3.66 -16.47
CA LEU A 376 14.34 -2.59 -15.58
C LEU A 376 14.15 -3.03 -14.13
N VAL A 377 15.06 -2.64 -13.26
CA VAL A 377 14.99 -2.92 -11.82
C VAL A 377 14.62 -1.65 -11.08
N ALA A 378 13.59 -1.69 -10.23
CA ALA A 378 13.15 -0.58 -9.42
C ALA A 378 14.08 -0.40 -8.22
N LEU A 379 14.82 0.69 -8.22
CA LEU A 379 15.77 1.06 -7.18
C LEU A 379 15.05 1.82 -6.05
N GLU A 380 14.18 2.76 -6.39
CA GLU A 380 13.45 3.57 -5.42
C GLU A 380 11.98 3.81 -5.82
N ASP A 381 11.14 4.03 -4.82
CA ASP A 381 9.74 4.43 -4.93
C ASP A 381 9.69 5.93 -4.76
N LEU A 382 9.56 6.64 -5.88
CA LEU A 382 9.55 8.09 -5.91
C LEU A 382 8.22 8.68 -5.42
N GLY A 383 7.24 7.83 -5.12
CA GLY A 383 5.96 8.20 -4.54
C GLY A 383 4.78 8.03 -5.49
N ARG A 384 3.59 8.21 -4.92
CA ARG A 384 2.31 8.15 -5.62
C ARG A 384 1.65 9.53 -5.63
N GLY A 385 1.31 10.01 -6.82
CA GLY A 385 0.51 11.22 -7.04
C GLY A 385 -0.94 10.89 -7.43
N SER A 386 -1.71 11.94 -7.70
CA SER A 386 -3.10 11.83 -8.20
C SER A 386 -3.18 11.12 -9.56
N THR A 387 -2.11 11.19 -10.36
CA THR A 387 -2.07 10.67 -11.73
C THR A 387 -1.27 9.41 -11.91
N GLY A 388 -0.47 9.01 -10.94
CA GLY A 388 0.33 7.81 -11.12
C GLY A 388 1.29 7.49 -10.00
N LYS A 389 2.03 6.41 -10.20
CA LYS A 389 3.09 5.90 -9.34
C LYS A 389 4.41 5.97 -10.11
N ALA A 390 5.44 6.57 -9.51
CA ALA A 390 6.74 6.75 -10.13
C ALA A 390 7.82 5.90 -9.43
N TRP A 391 8.72 5.34 -10.23
CA TRP A 391 9.83 4.50 -9.81
C TRP A 391 11.12 5.03 -10.38
N LEU A 392 12.18 5.10 -9.57
CA LEU A 392 13.53 5.18 -10.09
C LEU A 392 13.95 3.78 -10.51
N CYS A 393 14.31 3.62 -11.77
CA CYS A 393 14.61 2.34 -12.37
C CYS A 393 16.00 2.35 -13.00
N VAL A 394 16.65 1.19 -12.99
CA VAL A 394 17.98 1.01 -13.55
C VAL A 394 18.03 -0.20 -14.49
N THR A 395 18.92 -0.17 -15.47
CA THR A 395 19.23 -1.33 -16.30
C THR A 395 20.08 -2.35 -15.53
N VAL A 396 19.98 -3.62 -15.90
CA VAL A 396 20.85 -4.69 -15.35
C VAL A 396 22.06 -4.91 -16.27
N THR A 397 22.72 -3.82 -16.64
CA THR A 397 23.87 -3.82 -17.54
C THR A 397 25.15 -3.55 -16.77
N GLN A 398 26.24 -4.20 -17.19
CA GLN A 398 27.57 -4.04 -16.60
C GLN A 398 28.51 -3.37 -17.61
N PRO A 399 29.49 -2.57 -17.17
CA PRO A 399 29.91 -2.36 -15.77
C PRO A 399 29.10 -1.31 -15.01
N ARG A 400 28.24 -0.54 -15.69
CA ARG A 400 27.42 0.49 -15.05
C ARG A 400 26.00 0.46 -15.57
N SER A 401 25.05 0.62 -14.66
CA SER A 401 23.63 0.64 -14.93
C SER A 401 23.19 2.05 -15.34
N ALA A 402 22.42 2.18 -16.42
CA ALA A 402 21.75 3.42 -16.78
C ALA A 402 20.49 3.61 -15.94
N SER A 403 20.07 4.87 -15.73
CA SER A 403 18.93 5.22 -14.88
C SER A 403 17.79 5.89 -15.65
N CYS A 404 16.55 5.63 -15.24
CA CYS A 404 15.36 6.32 -15.73
C CYS A 404 14.26 6.35 -14.67
N VAL A 405 13.23 7.16 -14.90
CA VAL A 405 11.99 7.13 -14.15
C VAL A 405 10.92 6.41 -14.94
N LEU A 406 10.27 5.42 -14.34
CA LEU A 406 9.05 4.79 -14.86
C LEU A 406 7.83 5.30 -14.08
N LYS A 407 6.92 6.00 -14.78
CA LYS A 407 5.64 6.45 -14.21
C LYS A 407 4.47 5.68 -14.81
N PHE A 408 3.76 4.92 -13.98
CA PHE A 408 2.51 4.23 -14.36
C PHE A 408 1.31 5.09 -14.00
N ASP A 409 0.24 5.08 -14.82
CA ASP A 409 -1.04 5.66 -14.42
C ASP A 409 -1.65 4.84 -13.27
N ASN A 410 -2.38 5.50 -12.38
CA ASN A 410 -3.23 4.85 -11.39
C ASN A 410 -4.35 4.01 -12.03
N LYS A 411 -4.65 4.23 -13.32
CA LYS A 411 -5.61 3.44 -14.11
C LYS A 411 -4.88 2.54 -15.11
N HIS A 412 -5.14 1.23 -15.07
CA HIS A 412 -4.38 0.20 -15.78
C HIS A 412 -4.63 0.08 -17.31
N SER A 413 -5.24 1.07 -17.98
CA SER A 413 -5.57 1.03 -19.41
C SER A 413 -5.11 2.31 -20.12
N GLN A 414 -4.72 2.20 -21.40
CA GLN A 414 -4.30 3.28 -22.32
C GLN A 414 -4.59 4.68 -21.77
N SER A 415 -3.58 5.26 -21.11
CA SER A 415 -3.79 6.45 -20.30
C SER A 415 -3.69 7.72 -21.15
N GLU A 416 -4.83 8.36 -21.39
CA GLU A 416 -4.88 9.72 -21.94
C GLU A 416 -4.01 10.70 -21.13
N LYS A 417 -3.86 10.45 -19.82
CA LYS A 417 -3.02 11.28 -18.93
C LYS A 417 -1.54 11.14 -19.25
N LEU A 418 -1.04 9.91 -19.44
CA LEU A 418 0.35 9.67 -19.82
C LEU A 418 0.64 10.26 -21.21
N VAL A 419 -0.31 10.14 -22.15
CA VAL A 419 -0.21 10.75 -23.49
C VAL A 419 -0.10 12.26 -23.40
N LYS A 420 -1.02 12.91 -22.66
CA LYS A 420 -0.98 14.35 -22.42
C LYS A 420 0.35 14.78 -21.80
N GLU A 421 0.82 14.07 -20.78
CA GLU A 421 2.06 14.40 -20.08
C GLU A 421 3.28 14.26 -21.01
N LYS A 422 3.35 13.20 -21.83
CA LYS A 422 4.37 13.04 -22.88
C LYS A 422 4.36 14.21 -23.87
N GLU A 423 3.19 14.60 -24.36
CA GLU A 423 3.05 15.72 -25.29
C GLU A 423 3.52 17.04 -24.66
N MET A 424 3.23 17.26 -23.37
CA MET A 424 3.73 18.43 -22.64
C MET A 424 5.24 18.40 -22.46
N TRP A 425 5.84 17.23 -22.19
CA TRP A 425 7.29 17.07 -22.18
C TRP A 425 7.91 17.48 -23.52
N HIS A 426 7.36 16.96 -24.63
CA HIS A 426 7.85 17.26 -25.98
C HIS A 426 7.70 18.75 -26.34
N LEU A 427 6.60 19.37 -25.92
CA LEU A 427 6.35 20.78 -26.15
C LEU A 427 7.29 21.66 -25.32
N LEU A 428 7.44 21.40 -24.02
CA LEU A 428 8.12 22.29 -23.08
C LEU A 428 9.64 22.08 -23.07
N TYR A 429 10.08 20.82 -23.17
CA TYR A 429 11.47 20.37 -23.13
C TYR A 429 11.81 19.49 -24.34
N PRO A 430 11.83 20.07 -25.56
CA PRO A 430 12.12 19.32 -26.78
C PRO A 430 13.47 18.58 -26.74
N GLU A 431 14.43 19.08 -25.96
CA GLU A 431 15.72 18.44 -25.70
C GLU A 431 15.60 17.02 -25.10
N PHE A 432 14.49 16.67 -24.44
CA PHE A 432 14.25 15.33 -23.88
C PHE A 432 13.24 14.51 -24.70
N SER A 433 12.80 14.99 -25.86
CA SER A 433 11.69 14.37 -26.62
C SER A 433 11.97 12.94 -27.08
N THR A 434 13.23 12.60 -27.32
CA THR A 434 13.71 11.25 -27.69
C THR A 434 13.75 10.29 -26.50
N MET A 435 13.97 10.82 -25.29
CA MET A 435 14.02 10.07 -24.04
C MET A 435 12.62 9.85 -23.46
N VAL A 436 11.75 10.86 -23.53
CA VAL A 436 10.40 10.79 -22.97
C VAL A 436 9.44 10.05 -23.90
N LYS A 437 9.03 8.84 -23.48
CA LYS A 437 8.22 7.93 -24.31
C LYS A 437 7.26 7.11 -23.46
N ILE A 438 6.19 6.66 -24.10
CA ILE A 438 5.27 5.68 -23.51
C ILE A 438 5.68 4.30 -24.02
N GLU A 439 5.89 3.37 -23.09
CA GLU A 439 6.23 1.99 -23.38
C GLU A 439 5.38 1.05 -22.52
N HIS A 440 5.20 -0.19 -22.99
CA HIS A 440 4.43 -1.19 -22.27
C HIS A 440 5.36 -2.00 -21.34
N TRP A 441 5.15 -1.88 -20.03
CA TRP A 441 5.97 -2.50 -18.98
C TRP A 441 5.07 -3.26 -18.01
N SER A 442 5.36 -4.54 -17.78
CA SER A 442 4.69 -5.38 -16.79
C SER A 442 3.15 -5.34 -16.90
N GLY A 443 2.65 -5.38 -18.13
CA GLY A 443 1.23 -5.41 -18.43
C GLY A 443 0.50 -4.06 -18.38
N ALA A 444 1.21 -2.94 -18.26
CA ALA A 444 0.65 -1.59 -18.22
C ALA A 444 1.48 -0.60 -19.04
N ASP A 445 0.84 0.47 -19.52
CA ASP A 445 1.56 1.57 -20.15
C ASP A 445 2.25 2.42 -19.09
N ALA A 446 3.51 2.76 -19.35
CA ALA A 446 4.33 3.61 -18.48
C ALA A 446 4.99 4.72 -19.28
N LEU A 447 5.06 5.91 -18.69
CA LEU A 447 5.87 7.02 -19.18
C LEU A 447 7.30 6.83 -18.66
N VAL A 448 8.22 6.57 -19.58
CA VAL A 448 9.67 6.47 -19.33
C VAL A 448 10.27 7.86 -19.50
N MET A 449 11.02 8.34 -18.50
CA MET A 449 11.58 9.70 -18.46
C MET A 449 13.00 9.69 -17.88
N PRO A 450 13.82 10.72 -18.13
CA PRO A 450 15.09 10.90 -17.42
C PRO A 450 14.86 11.08 -15.91
N HIS A 451 15.84 10.66 -15.11
CA HIS A 451 15.89 11.02 -13.70
C HIS A 451 16.47 12.44 -13.56
N PHE A 452 15.89 13.25 -12.67
CA PHE A 452 16.37 14.58 -12.33
C PHE A 452 16.57 14.67 -10.83
N SER A 453 17.67 15.27 -10.39
CA SER A 453 18.00 15.33 -8.97
C SER A 453 17.12 16.34 -8.25
N THR A 454 16.75 16.03 -7.01
CA THR A 454 15.93 16.93 -6.19
C THR A 454 16.71 18.21 -5.83
N VAL A 455 16.02 19.34 -5.80
CA VAL A 455 16.54 20.60 -5.25
C VAL A 455 16.41 20.55 -3.72
N LEU A 456 17.54 20.55 -3.00
CA LEU A 456 17.52 20.45 -1.54
C LEU A 456 17.01 21.75 -0.92
N ASP A 457 16.39 21.66 0.25
CA ASP A 457 15.83 22.82 0.98
C ASP A 457 16.84 23.95 1.17
N SER A 458 18.11 23.60 1.45
CA SER A 458 19.22 24.54 1.61
C SER A 458 19.62 25.27 0.32
N GLU A 459 19.21 24.76 -0.84
CA GLU A 459 19.57 25.29 -2.16
C GLU A 459 18.44 26.06 -2.83
N ARG A 460 17.18 25.92 -2.37
CA ARG A 460 15.99 26.48 -3.03
C ARG A 460 16.12 27.98 -3.29
N GLU A 461 16.68 28.75 -2.34
CA GLU A 461 16.86 30.20 -2.49
C GLU A 461 17.81 30.57 -3.65
N LEU A 462 18.87 29.77 -3.86
CA LEU A 462 19.82 29.97 -4.95
C LEU A 462 19.17 29.79 -6.33
N TYR A 463 18.17 28.93 -6.41
CA TYR A 463 17.52 28.52 -7.65
C TYR A 463 16.23 29.30 -7.98
N LYS A 464 15.84 30.28 -7.15
CA LYS A 464 14.59 31.03 -7.37
C LYS A 464 14.55 31.81 -8.68
N ASP A 465 15.61 32.55 -8.99
CA ASP A 465 15.67 33.35 -10.22
C ASP A 465 15.67 32.44 -11.46
N GLU A 466 16.38 31.31 -11.38
CA GLU A 466 16.41 30.32 -12.44
C GLU A 466 15.04 29.65 -12.63
N LEU A 467 14.35 29.30 -11.55
CA LEU A 467 12.99 28.76 -11.61
C LEU A 467 12.04 29.74 -12.29
N LYS A 468 12.10 31.03 -11.91
CA LYS A 468 11.30 32.07 -12.54
C LYS A 468 11.57 32.15 -14.04
N GLU A 469 12.84 32.06 -14.45
CA GLU A 469 13.21 32.05 -15.87
C GLU A 469 12.67 30.81 -16.59
N VAL A 470 12.70 29.63 -15.98
CA VAL A 470 12.09 28.41 -16.55
C VAL A 470 10.59 28.60 -16.75
N LEU A 471 9.87 29.10 -15.75
CA LEU A 471 8.42 29.33 -15.84
C LEU A 471 8.08 30.37 -16.93
N MET A 472 8.88 31.42 -17.07
CA MET A 472 8.69 32.45 -18.09
C MET A 472 9.00 31.93 -19.50
N SER A 473 10.18 31.34 -19.68
CA SER A 473 10.71 30.97 -20.99
C SER A 473 10.10 29.68 -21.56
N ARG A 474 9.82 28.69 -20.70
CA ARG A 474 9.30 27.38 -21.13
C ARG A 474 7.78 27.32 -21.09
N PHE A 475 7.13 27.90 -20.08
CA PHE A 475 5.67 27.81 -19.92
C PHE A 475 4.97 29.04 -20.50
N LYS A 476 5.17 30.22 -19.91
CA LYS A 476 4.43 31.44 -20.29
C LYS A 476 4.61 31.80 -21.77
N LYS A 477 5.85 31.78 -22.27
CA LYS A 477 6.16 32.06 -23.69
C LYS A 477 5.49 31.07 -24.66
N LYS A 478 5.23 29.84 -24.22
CA LYS A 478 4.52 28.81 -25.02
C LYS A 478 3.00 28.82 -24.78
N GLY A 479 2.48 29.82 -24.07
CA GLY A 479 1.06 29.94 -23.74
C GLY A 479 0.58 28.85 -22.80
N LYS A 480 1.43 28.36 -21.89
CA LYS A 480 1.12 27.29 -20.94
C LYS A 480 1.25 27.75 -19.49
N VAL A 481 0.53 27.08 -18.59
CA VAL A 481 0.55 27.27 -17.12
C VAL A 481 0.65 25.92 -16.45
N HIS A 482 1.50 25.80 -15.44
CA HIS A 482 1.56 24.62 -14.57
C HIS A 482 0.80 24.90 -13.27
N ARG A 483 -0.24 24.12 -12.97
CA ARG A 483 -1.11 24.40 -11.81
C ARG A 483 -0.55 23.94 -10.46
N ASP A 484 0.42 23.04 -10.45
CA ASP A 484 1.06 22.52 -9.22
C ASP A 484 2.59 22.74 -9.19
N VAL A 485 3.05 23.99 -9.39
CA VAL A 485 4.49 24.29 -9.21
C VAL A 485 4.83 24.27 -7.73
N ARG A 486 5.64 23.31 -7.31
CA ARG A 486 6.18 23.18 -5.96
C ARG A 486 7.57 22.58 -6.02
N TRP A 487 8.40 22.81 -5.00
CA TRP A 487 9.78 22.29 -4.94
C TRP A 487 9.90 20.78 -5.11
N ARG A 488 8.90 20.00 -4.67
CA ARG A 488 8.84 18.55 -4.90
C ARG A 488 8.62 18.13 -6.36
N ASN A 489 8.18 19.07 -7.21
CA ASN A 489 7.93 18.88 -8.65
C ASN A 489 9.02 19.58 -9.50
N ILE A 490 10.14 19.95 -8.87
CA ILE A 490 11.27 20.62 -9.51
C ILE A 490 12.51 19.76 -9.34
N GLY A 491 13.19 19.53 -10.46
CA GLY A 491 14.45 18.81 -10.51
C GLY A 491 15.56 19.69 -11.05
N LYS A 492 16.80 19.27 -10.82
CA LYS A 492 18.02 19.88 -11.38
C LYS A 492 18.86 18.84 -12.10
N TYR A 493 19.54 19.28 -13.14
CA TYR A 493 20.44 18.46 -13.95
C TYR A 493 21.61 19.30 -14.48
N ARG A 494 22.65 18.64 -14.99
CA ARG A 494 23.77 19.29 -15.67
C ARG A 494 23.43 19.37 -17.16
N HIS A 495 23.24 20.59 -17.64
CA HIS A 495 23.05 20.84 -19.06
C HIS A 495 24.34 20.51 -19.83
N ILE A 496 24.26 20.28 -21.14
CA ILE A 496 25.42 19.97 -22.00
C ILE A 496 26.50 21.07 -21.98
N SER A 497 26.14 22.29 -21.59
CA SER A 497 27.09 23.39 -21.34
C SER A 497 27.91 23.23 -20.05
N GLY A 498 27.63 22.21 -19.25
CA GLY A 498 28.21 21.97 -17.92
C GLY A 498 27.53 22.76 -16.78
N VAL A 499 26.57 23.62 -17.09
CA VAL A 499 25.87 24.48 -16.12
C VAL A 499 24.69 23.73 -15.52
N ALA A 500 24.43 23.92 -14.22
CA ALA A 500 23.21 23.42 -13.59
C ALA A 500 21.97 24.07 -14.23
N ALA A 501 20.96 23.26 -14.49
CA ALA A 501 19.71 23.69 -15.09
C ALA A 501 18.53 23.09 -14.30
N LEU A 502 17.43 23.84 -14.19
CA LEU A 502 16.18 23.35 -13.59
C LEU A 502 15.21 22.77 -14.61
N VAL A 503 14.39 21.84 -14.13
CA VAL A 503 13.22 21.28 -14.83
C VAL A 503 12.03 21.25 -13.89
N VAL A 504 10.85 21.58 -14.41
CA VAL A 504 9.56 21.35 -13.74
C VAL A 504 8.93 20.11 -14.36
N TYR A 505 8.57 19.12 -13.56
CA TYR A 505 7.94 17.87 -13.98
C TYR A 505 6.56 17.68 -13.33
N ASP A 506 5.92 16.53 -13.58
CA ASP A 506 4.50 16.25 -13.32
C ASP A 506 3.55 17.06 -14.21
N LEU A 507 3.83 17.04 -15.51
CA LEU A 507 3.24 17.96 -16.50
C LEU A 507 1.78 17.65 -16.88
N HIS A 508 1.13 16.70 -16.21
CA HIS A 508 -0.27 16.35 -16.48
C HIS A 508 -1.23 17.52 -16.19
N ASP A 509 -0.89 18.36 -15.21
CA ASP A 509 -1.67 19.51 -14.75
C ASP A 509 -1.35 20.80 -15.50
N VAL A 510 -0.58 20.70 -16.60
CA VAL A 510 -0.36 21.82 -17.51
C VAL A 510 -1.61 22.09 -18.33
N VAL A 511 -1.96 23.36 -18.44
CA VAL A 511 -3.10 23.87 -19.20
C VAL A 511 -2.68 25.07 -20.05
N ASP A 512 -3.56 25.50 -20.95
CA ASP A 512 -3.37 26.73 -21.70
C ASP A 512 -3.46 27.97 -20.79
N TYR A 513 -2.61 28.95 -21.08
CA TYR A 513 -2.61 30.24 -20.40
C TYR A 513 -3.86 31.04 -20.80
N VAL A 514 -4.46 31.65 -19.80
CA VAL A 514 -5.65 32.51 -19.90
C VAL A 514 -5.35 33.69 -19.00
N GLU A 515 -5.27 34.89 -19.57
CA GLU A 515 -4.77 36.08 -18.87
C GLU A 515 -5.60 36.41 -17.62
N GLU A 516 -6.92 36.31 -17.73
CA GLU A 516 -7.87 36.57 -16.65
C GLU A 516 -7.61 35.64 -15.43
N ASP A 517 -7.44 34.35 -15.69
CA ASP A 517 -7.31 33.34 -14.62
C ASP A 517 -5.87 33.23 -14.07
N HIS A 518 -4.88 33.54 -14.89
CA HIS A 518 -3.50 33.11 -14.63
C HIS A 518 -2.49 34.25 -14.53
N HIS A 519 -2.84 35.54 -14.60
CA HIS A 519 -1.85 36.64 -14.61
C HIS A 519 -0.78 36.64 -13.48
N GLU A 520 -1.07 36.08 -12.30
CA GLU A 520 -0.15 36.03 -11.14
C GLU A 520 0.39 34.62 -10.80
N TRP A 521 0.24 33.64 -11.70
CA TRP A 521 0.55 32.23 -11.36
C TRP A 521 2.03 31.99 -11.01
N ILE A 522 2.95 32.74 -11.62
CA ILE A 522 4.38 32.63 -11.36
C ILE A 522 4.71 33.21 -9.98
N GLU A 523 4.16 34.37 -9.66
CA GLU A 523 4.35 35.06 -8.40
C GLU A 523 3.84 34.21 -7.24
N LYS A 524 2.69 33.52 -7.43
CA LYS A 524 2.17 32.53 -6.49
C LYS A 524 3.09 31.31 -6.36
N ALA A 525 3.63 30.80 -7.47
CA ALA A 525 4.59 29.69 -7.46
C ALA A 525 5.91 30.04 -6.76
N MET A 526 6.36 31.30 -6.84
CA MET A 526 7.57 31.77 -6.16
C MET A 526 7.38 31.99 -4.65
N GLN A 527 6.13 31.99 -4.16
CA GLN A 527 5.79 32.14 -2.74
C GLN A 527 5.61 30.79 -2.02
N SER A 528 5.43 29.69 -2.76
CA SER A 528 5.38 28.32 -2.23
C SER A 528 6.77 27.74 -2.02
#